data_AF-D6XB21-F1
#
_entry.id   AF-D6XB21-F1
#
_cell.length_a   1.000
_cell.length_b   1.000
_cell.length_c   1.000
_cell.angle_alpha   90.00
_cell.angle_beta   90.00
_cell.angle_gamma   90.00
#
_symmetry.space_group_name_H-M   'P 1'
#
loop_
_entity.id
_entity.type
_entity.pdbx_description
1 polymer ?
#
loop_
_entity_poly.entity_id
_entity_poly.type
_entity_poly.pdbx_seq_one_letter_code
_entity_poly.pdbx_strand_id
1 'polypeptide(L)' 'MRSGLRIAIVTTPLYPVPPRGYGPVERLMAMLTVGLRERGHHVTVFSRVGPGSLPVAAEGISDRHAGRR' A
#
# COMPACT_ATOMS: atom_id res chain seq x y z
N MET A 1 -19.60 -18.95 -4.54
CA MET A 1 -18.90 -17.80 -3.94
C MET A 1 -17.61 -17.60 -4.71
N ARG A 2 -17.30 -16.39 -5.21
CA ARG A 2 -16.03 -16.16 -5.92
C ARG A 2 -14.87 -16.23 -4.92
N SER A 3 -13.87 -17.06 -5.19
CA SER A 3 -12.63 -17.14 -4.42
C SER A 3 -11.95 -15.76 -4.33
N GLY A 4 -11.30 -15.45 -3.21
CA GLY A 4 -10.60 -14.18 -3.02
C GLY A 4 -9.54 -13.92 -4.08
N LEU A 5 -9.41 -12.66 -4.52
CA LEU A 5 -8.40 -12.24 -5.51
C LEU A 5 -7.04 -11.97 -4.85
N ARG A 6 -5.97 -12.01 -5.65
CA ARG A 6 -4.63 -11.51 -5.29
C ARG A 6 -4.44 -10.14 -5.93
N ILE A 7 -4.28 -9.11 -5.12
CA ILE A 7 -4.28 -7.70 -5.56
C ILE A 7 -2.97 -7.05 -5.15
N ALA A 8 -2.28 -6.44 -6.11
CA ALA A 8 -1.16 -5.55 -5.87
C ALA A 8 -1.62 -4.10 -5.99
N ILE A 9 -1.42 -3.30 -4.95
CA ILE A 9 -1.68 -1.86 -4.96
C ILE A 9 -0.32 -1.16 -5.02
N VAL A 10 -0.07 -0.41 -6.10
CA VAL A 10 1.13 0.42 -6.24
C VAL A 10 0.74 1.85 -5.92
N THR A 11 1.33 2.43 -4.87
CA THR A 11 1.04 3.81 -4.47
C THR A 11 2.07 4.78 -5.01
N THR A 12 1.80 6.06 -4.80
CA THR A 12 2.80 7.12 -4.91
C THR A 12 3.98 6.85 -3.97
N PRO A 13 5.24 7.10 -4.40
CA PRO A 13 6.43 6.86 -3.57
C PRO A 13 6.74 8.02 -2.60
N LEU A 14 5.76 8.88 -2.29
CA LEU A 14 5.95 10.09 -1.49
C LEU A 14 5.85 9.84 0.01
N TYR A 15 4.83 9.09 0.45
CA TYR A 15 4.57 8.82 1.86
C TYR A 15 4.37 7.32 2.12
N PRO A 16 4.62 6.84 3.36
CA PRO A 16 4.25 5.48 3.73
C PRO A 16 2.73 5.30 3.77
N VAL A 17 2.30 4.04 3.69
CA VAL A 17 0.90 3.66 3.86
C VAL A 17 0.74 2.91 5.19
N PRO A 18 -0.05 3.41 6.16
CA PRO A 18 -0.76 4.69 6.14
C PRO A 18 0.19 5.89 6.36
N PRO A 19 -0.20 7.08 5.90
CA PRO A 19 0.60 8.29 6.08
C PRO A 19 0.44 8.84 7.50
N ARG A 20 1.55 9.30 8.10
CA ARG A 20 1.54 9.95 9.42
C ARG A 20 0.94 11.36 9.40
N GLY A 21 1.02 12.06 8.26
CA GLY A 21 0.59 13.44 8.11
C GLY A 21 -0.31 13.64 6.89
N TYR A 22 -0.03 14.66 6.09
CA TYR A 22 -0.64 14.81 4.77
C TYR A 22 -0.25 13.64 3.87
N GLY A 23 -1.24 13.12 3.14
CA GLY A 23 -1.13 11.92 2.31
C GLY A 23 -2.51 11.40 1.93
N PRO A 24 -3.36 12.20 1.27
CA PRO A 24 -4.75 11.82 1.01
C PRO A 24 -4.84 10.54 0.17
N VAL A 25 -3.95 10.37 -0.81
CA VAL A 25 -3.88 9.16 -1.64
C VAL A 25 -3.46 7.96 -0.79
N GLU A 26 -2.39 8.06 -0.01
CA GLU A 26 -1.92 6.96 0.84
C GLU A 26 -2.95 6.58 1.92
N ARG A 27 -3.72 7.55 2.43
CA ARG A 27 -4.82 7.29 3.36
C ARG A 27 -5.97 6.56 2.68
N LEU A 28 -6.35 6.97 1.47
CA LEU A 28 -7.34 6.26 0.66
C LEU A 28 -6.90 4.82 0.37
N MET A 29 -5.63 4.61 0.02
CA MET A 29 -5.07 3.27 -0.25
C MET A 29 -5.08 2.40 1.01
N ALA A 30 -4.82 2.96 2.20
CA ALA A 30 -4.96 2.25 3.46
C ALA A 30 -6.41 1.78 3.68
N MET A 31 -7.39 2.67 3.49
CA MET A 31 -8.81 2.33 3.64
C MET A 31 -9.27 1.26 2.63
N LEU A 32 -8.85 1.40 1.36
CA LEU A 32 -9.14 0.43 0.31
C LEU A 32 -8.55 -0.95 0.64
N THR A 33 -7.30 -0.98 1.12
CA THR A 33 -6.62 -2.23 1.50
C THR A 33 -7.37 -2.95 2.62
N VAL A 34 -7.81 -2.23 3.65
CA VAL A 34 -8.61 -2.80 4.74
C VAL A 34 -9.91 -3.38 4.20
N GLY A 35 -10.69 -2.60 3.43
CA GLY A 35 -11.96 -3.06 2.89
C GLY A 35 -11.84 -4.26 1.94
N LEU A 36 -10.76 -4.36 1.16
CA LEU A 36 -10.51 -5.50 0.28
C LEU A 36 -10.13 -6.76 1.08
N ARG A 37 -9.32 -6.61 2.14
CA ARG A 37 -8.96 -7.72 3.03
C ARG A 37 -10.15 -8.26 3.81
N GLU A 38 -11.02 -7.38 4.32
CA GLU A 38 -12.27 -7.76 4.99
C GLU A 38 -13.22 -8.55 4.08
N ARG A 39 -13.15 -8.32 2.76
CA ARG A 39 -13.89 -9.09 1.74
C ARG A 39 -13.21 -10.41 1.33
N GLY A 40 -12.12 -10.79 2.01
CA GLY A 40 -11.39 -12.05 1.78
C GLY A 40 -10.38 -11.99 0.64
N HIS A 41 -9.96 -10.81 0.20
CA HIS A 41 -8.90 -10.68 -0.82
C HIS A 41 -7.51 -10.63 -0.19
N HIS A 42 -6.52 -11.20 -0.88
CA HIS A 42 -5.12 -11.12 -0.51
C HIS A 42 -4.49 -9.87 -1.14
N VAL A 43 -4.15 -8.87 -0.33
CA VAL A 43 -3.66 -7.57 -0.80
C VAL A 43 -2.23 -7.30 -0.34
N THR A 44 -1.35 -7.01 -1.30
CA THR A 44 0.02 -6.51 -1.10
C THR A 44 0.07 -5.04 -1.53
N VAL A 45 0.68 -4.19 -0.72
CA VAL A 45 0.82 -2.76 -1.01
C VAL A 45 2.28 -2.45 -1.26
N PHE A 46 2.56 -1.77 -2.37
CA PHE A 46 3.88 -1.28 -2.70
C PHE A 46 3.91 0.23 -2.47
N SER A 47 4.65 0.65 -1.44
CA SER A 47 4.70 2.06 -1.02
C SER A 47 6.09 2.46 -0.54
N ARG A 48 6.29 3.75 -0.22
CA ARG A 48 7.53 4.23 0.40
C ARG A 48 7.68 3.62 1.79
N VAL A 49 8.86 3.09 2.11
CA VAL A 49 9.17 2.61 3.45
C VAL A 49 9.38 3.79 4.39
N GLY A 50 8.72 3.74 5.55
CA GLY A 50 8.86 4.75 6.61
C GLY A 50 8.47 4.19 7.97
N PRO A 51 8.91 4.84 9.07
CA PRO A 51 8.64 4.37 10.42
C PRO A 51 7.13 4.33 10.71
N GLY A 52 6.65 3.31 11.41
CA GLY A 52 5.23 3.13 11.76
C GLY A 52 4.35 2.52 10.65
N SER A 53 4.94 1.82 9.69
CA SER A 53 4.19 1.03 8.70
C SER A 53 3.40 -0.07 9.43
N LEU A 54 2.08 -0.10 9.25
CA LEU A 54 1.22 -1.18 9.78
C LEU A 54 1.66 -2.54 9.21
N PRO A 55 1.25 -3.68 9.81
CA PRO A 55 1.34 -5.00 9.19
C PRO A 55 0.30 -5.14 8.05
N VAL A 56 0.14 -4.11 7.23
CA VAL A 56 -0.13 -4.33 5.81
C VAL A 56 1.14 -5.00 5.29
N ALA A 57 1.01 -6.00 4.44
CA ALA A 57 2.16 -6.56 3.73
C ALA A 57 2.61 -5.48 2.74
N ALA A 58 3.27 -4.47 3.28
CA ALA A 58 3.77 -3.33 2.59
C ALA A 58 5.17 -3.72 2.16
N GLU A 59 5.31 -4.14 0.91
CA GLU A 59 6.63 -4.34 0.33
C GLU A 59 7.16 -2.97 -0.09
N GLY A 60 8.35 -2.64 0.40
CA GLY A 60 8.97 -1.36 0.12
C GLY A 60 9.37 -1.23 -1.33
N ILE A 61 8.89 -0.18 -2.01
CA ILE A 61 9.52 0.25 -3.26
C ILE A 61 10.78 1.02 -2.85
N SER A 62 11.94 0.38 -2.98
CA SER A 62 13.24 1.06 -2.89
C SER A 62 13.39 2.03 -4.06
N ASP A 63 14.04 3.18 -3.82
CA ASP A 63 14.33 4.25 -4.80
C ASP A 63 14.97 3.76 -6.12
N ARG A 64 15.43 2.50 -6.17
CA ARG A 64 15.93 1.83 -7.39
C ARG A 64 14.95 1.81 -8.57
N HIS A 65 13.65 2.00 -8.34
CA HIS A 65 12.61 1.97 -9.39
C HIS A 65 12.08 3.36 -9.77
N ALA A 66 12.46 4.41 -9.04
CA ALA A 66 12.20 5.79 -9.44
C ALA A 66 13.26 6.16 -10.48
N GLY A 67 12.86 6.17 -11.76
CA GLY A 67 13.71 6.31 -12.93
C GLY A 67 15.03 7.06 -12.73
N ARG A 68 16.13 6.40 -13.13
CA ARG A 68 17.39 7.06 -13.45
C ARG A 68 17.09 8.24 -14.38
N ARG A 69 17.42 9.45 -13.93
CA ARG A 69 17.72 10.56 -14.86
C ARG A 69 19.08 10.31 -15.50
#